data_AF-A0A2R7P1G8-F1
#
_entry.id   AF-A0A2R7P1G8-F1
#
_cell.length_a   1.000
_cell.length_b   1.000
_cell.length_c   1.000
_cell.angle_alpha   90.00
_cell.angle_beta   90.00
_cell.angle_gamma   90.00
#
_symmetry.space_group_name_H-M   'P 1'
#
loop_
_entity.id
_entity.type
_entity.pdbx_description
1 polymer ?
#
loop_
_entity_poly.entity_id
_entity_poly.type
_entity_poly.pdbx_seq_one_letter_code
_entity_poly.pdbx_strand_id
1 'polypeptide(L)'
;MSRFPYHFFEEYIVRTPLFSRKDFKEKLEKIELSDDELREICNNSIFQEAIYLASPYLYEELNQWLNTKKLSPNQYQKLKNTILKYFSRMSDRCTPFGLFSGVGLGNFNENISKSTNFQLTTKRLRDTKLDMHFLVALSQNLVKTSEIRNQLLFSPNNSIYKVGNKIRYVEYEYNSGKRNYTISSAPFSNELQQILDFSKQGKTIGDIASILVNDEIAKNEAKEFVEEL
;
A
#
# COMPACT_ATOMS: atom_id res chain seq x y z
N MET A 1 1.21 -0.05 -46.69
CA MET A 1 1.50 -0.47 -45.30
C MET A 1 0.99 0.62 -44.37
N SER A 2 0.21 0.25 -43.36
CA SER A 2 -0.33 1.20 -42.37
C SER A 2 0.82 2.00 -41.74
N ARG A 3 0.68 3.33 -41.72
CA ARG A 3 1.73 4.30 -41.37
C ARG A 3 1.85 4.54 -39.85
N PHE A 4 1.19 3.71 -39.04
CA PHE A 4 1.10 3.87 -37.59
C PHE A 4 1.96 2.82 -36.87
N PRO A 5 2.97 3.23 -36.08
CA PRO A 5 3.89 2.31 -35.39
C PRO A 5 3.34 1.75 -34.07
N TYR A 6 2.06 1.96 -33.77
CA TYR A 6 1.45 1.49 -32.52
C TYR A 6 0.76 0.15 -32.73
N HIS A 7 1.12 -0.82 -31.87
CA HIS A 7 0.40 -2.07 -31.71
C HIS A 7 -0.54 -1.94 -30.52
N PHE A 8 -1.82 -2.26 -30.72
CA PHE A 8 -2.78 -2.33 -29.61
C PHE A 8 -2.59 -3.63 -28.84
N PHE A 9 -2.74 -3.56 -27.52
CA PHE A 9 -2.88 -4.77 -26.70
C PHE A 9 -4.19 -5.47 -27.04
N GLU A 10 -4.19 -6.80 -27.02
CA GLU A 10 -5.40 -7.61 -27.16
C GLU A 10 -6.31 -7.49 -25.93
N GLU A 11 -5.72 -7.15 -24.78
CA GLU A 11 -6.39 -7.02 -23.49
C GLU A 11 -6.48 -5.56 -23.02
N TYR A 12 -7.52 -5.28 -22.22
CA TYR A 12 -7.69 -4.02 -21.51
C TYR A 12 -8.11 -4.24 -20.06
N ILE A 13 -7.76 -3.28 -19.20
CA ILE A 13 -8.16 -3.31 -17.80
C ILE A 13 -9.57 -2.73 -17.67
N VAL A 14 -10.47 -3.52 -17.12
CA VAL A 14 -11.81 -3.09 -16.71
C VAL A 14 -11.78 -2.70 -15.25
N ARG A 15 -12.41 -1.57 -14.92
CA ARG A 15 -12.57 -1.11 -13.54
C ARG A 15 -14.03 -0.80 -13.33
N THR A 16 -14.63 -1.37 -12.28
CA THR A 16 -16.06 -1.19 -12.01
C THR A 16 -16.28 -0.84 -10.54
N PRO A 17 -17.28 0.01 -10.22
CA PRO A 17 -17.73 0.16 -8.86
C PRO A 17 -18.23 -1.20 -8.32
N LEU A 18 -18.22 -1.34 -7.00
CA LEU A 18 -18.69 -2.56 -6.36
C LEU A 18 -20.22 -2.70 -6.45
N PHE A 19 -20.92 -1.58 -6.24
CA PHE A 19 -22.37 -1.47 -6.31
C PHE A 19 -22.82 -0.99 -7.69
N SER A 20 -24.07 -1.33 -8.00
CA SER A 20 -24.73 -0.95 -9.24
C SER A 20 -25.04 0.55 -9.23
N ARG A 21 -24.54 1.26 -10.25
CA ARG A 21 -24.91 2.65 -10.53
C ARG A 21 -26.42 2.80 -10.73
N LYS A 22 -27.06 1.79 -11.33
CA LYS A 22 -28.50 1.82 -11.60
C LYS A 22 -29.27 1.84 -10.28
N ASP A 23 -28.97 0.90 -9.39
CA ASP A 23 -29.62 0.77 -8.07
C ASP A 23 -29.37 2.02 -7.22
N PHE A 24 -28.17 2.61 -7.31
CA PHE A 24 -27.83 3.87 -6.68
C PHE A 24 -28.71 5.03 -7.17
N LYS A 25 -28.88 5.16 -8.49
CA LYS A 25 -29.75 6.19 -9.08
C LYS A 25 -31.20 6.00 -8.64
N GLU A 26 -31.73 4.79 -8.75
CA GLU A 26 -33.11 4.46 -8.36
C GLU A 26 -33.36 4.78 -6.87
N LYS A 27 -32.40 4.50 -5.98
CA LYS A 27 -32.50 4.85 -4.55
C LYS A 27 -32.44 6.37 -4.30
N LEU A 28 -31.73 7.14 -5.12
CA LEU A 28 -31.49 8.58 -4.92
C LEU A 28 -32.32 9.52 -5.82
N GLU A 29 -33.25 9.00 -6.61
CA GLU A 29 -34.21 9.83 -7.36
C GLU A 29 -35.12 10.67 -6.43
N LYS A 30 -35.16 10.34 -5.14
CA LYS A 30 -35.84 11.12 -4.10
C LYS A 30 -34.99 12.31 -3.66
N ILE A 31 -35.62 13.48 -3.53
CA ILE A 31 -34.98 14.76 -3.11
C ILE A 31 -34.25 14.61 -1.75
N GLU A 32 -34.80 13.81 -0.83
CA GLU A 32 -34.15 13.44 0.43
C GLU A 32 -34.38 11.97 0.77
N LEU A 33 -33.31 11.28 1.19
CA LEU A 33 -33.40 9.94 1.78
C LEU A 33 -33.89 10.02 3.23
N SER A 34 -34.77 9.08 3.60
CA SER A 34 -35.22 8.87 4.97
C SER A 34 -34.15 8.20 5.84
N ASP A 35 -34.34 8.25 7.16
CA ASP A 35 -33.47 7.55 8.11
C ASP A 35 -33.47 6.03 7.88
N ASP A 36 -34.61 5.45 7.53
CA ASP A 36 -34.75 4.02 7.29
C ASP A 36 -33.97 3.58 6.04
N GLU A 37 -33.99 4.40 4.98
CA GLU A 37 -33.22 4.13 3.76
C GLU A 37 -31.71 4.26 4.00
N LEU A 38 -31.29 5.24 4.81
CA LEU A 38 -29.89 5.36 5.23
C LEU A 38 -29.46 4.17 6.09
N ARG A 39 -30.33 3.71 7.01
CA ARG A 39 -30.08 2.52 7.82
C ARG A 39 -29.97 1.26 6.96
N GLU A 40 -30.77 1.13 5.91
CA GLU A 40 -30.67 0.01 4.96
C GLU A 40 -29.29 -0.03 4.28
N ILE A 41 -28.80 1.11 3.80
CA ILE A 41 -27.43 1.22 3.24
C ILE A 41 -26.39 0.83 4.29
N CYS A 42 -26.53 1.37 5.50
CA CYS A 42 -25.57 1.14 6.58
C CYS A 42 -25.62 -0.27 7.17
N ASN A 43 -26.72 -1.01 7.02
CA ASN A 43 -26.85 -2.41 7.45
C ASN A 43 -26.37 -3.40 6.39
N ASN A 44 -26.03 -2.93 5.18
CA ASN A 44 -25.39 -3.78 4.17
C ASN A 44 -23.98 -4.19 4.65
N SER A 45 -23.75 -5.48 4.83
CA SER A 45 -22.49 -6.02 5.37
C SER A 45 -21.27 -5.65 4.52
N ILE A 46 -21.43 -5.61 3.19
CA ILE A 46 -20.37 -5.24 2.26
C ILE A 46 -20.03 -3.75 2.40
N PHE A 47 -21.05 -2.89 2.55
CA PHE A 47 -20.83 -1.46 2.82
C PHE A 47 -20.09 -1.28 4.15
N GLN A 48 -20.55 -1.93 5.22
CA GLN A 48 -19.92 -1.86 6.54
C GLN A 48 -18.45 -2.27 6.52
N GLU A 49 -18.13 -3.41 5.90
CA GLU A 49 -16.76 -3.88 5.79
C GLU A 49 -15.89 -2.90 4.97
N ALA A 50 -16.44 -2.38 3.87
CA ALA A 50 -15.73 -1.42 3.05
C ALA A 50 -15.43 -0.11 3.80
N ILE A 51 -16.38 0.36 4.62
CA ILE A 51 -16.16 1.52 5.50
C ILE A 51 -15.15 1.19 6.60
N TYR A 52 -15.25 0.03 7.25
CA TYR A 52 -14.29 -0.39 8.28
C TYR A 52 -12.84 -0.33 7.78
N LEU A 53 -12.58 -0.86 6.57
CA LEU A 53 -11.24 -0.85 5.98
C LEU A 53 -10.79 0.54 5.51
N ALA A 54 -11.71 1.38 5.03
CA ALA A 54 -11.38 2.71 4.50
C ALA A 54 -11.27 3.78 5.59
N SER A 55 -12.10 3.70 6.62
CA SER A 55 -12.22 4.68 7.69
C SER A 55 -12.80 4.03 8.96
N PRO A 56 -11.94 3.45 9.82
CA PRO A 56 -12.36 2.86 11.08
C PRO A 56 -13.16 3.82 11.97
N TYR A 57 -12.78 5.10 11.99
CA TYR A 57 -13.50 6.14 12.74
C TYR A 57 -14.95 6.29 12.27
N LEU A 58 -15.19 6.36 10.96
CA LEU A 58 -16.54 6.44 10.42
C LEU A 58 -17.34 5.16 10.70
N TYR A 59 -16.68 4.00 10.64
CA TYR A 59 -17.32 2.73 10.99
C TYR A 59 -17.83 2.73 12.44
N GLU A 60 -17.01 3.24 13.37
CA GLU A 60 -17.43 3.40 14.77
C GLU A 60 -18.59 4.39 14.92
N GLU A 61 -18.53 5.56 14.27
CA GLU A 61 -19.63 6.54 14.30
C GLU A 61 -20.93 5.97 13.73
N LEU A 62 -20.84 5.22 12.62
CA LEU A 62 -21.97 4.54 11.99
C LEU A 62 -22.60 3.52 12.95
N ASN A 63 -21.78 2.67 13.58
CA ASN A 63 -22.28 1.68 14.52
C ASN A 63 -22.92 2.31 15.77
N GLN A 64 -22.36 3.43 16.27
CA GLN A 64 -22.98 4.16 17.38
C GLN A 64 -24.35 4.73 16.99
N TRP A 65 -24.50 5.26 15.78
CA TRP A 65 -25.78 5.79 15.29
C TRP A 65 -26.82 4.69 15.06
N LEU A 66 -26.41 3.55 14.49
CA LEU A 66 -27.28 2.39 14.30
C LEU A 66 -27.80 1.87 15.65
N ASN A 67 -26.93 1.77 16.65
CA ASN A 67 -27.21 1.24 17.99
C ASN A 67 -27.78 2.27 18.99
N THR A 68 -28.52 3.28 18.51
CA THR A 68 -29.36 4.22 19.30
C THR A 68 -28.69 5.43 19.97
N LYS A 69 -27.48 5.85 19.57
CA LYS A 69 -26.96 7.17 20.00
C LYS A 69 -27.71 8.30 19.31
N LYS A 70 -28.37 9.17 20.08
CA LYS A 70 -28.88 10.47 19.58
C LYS A 70 -27.70 11.37 19.22
N LEU A 71 -27.57 11.70 17.94
CA LEU A 71 -26.60 12.68 17.46
C LEU A 71 -27.20 14.08 17.51
N SER A 72 -26.38 15.11 17.72
CA SER A 72 -26.83 16.49 17.49
C SER A 72 -27.20 16.69 16.01
N PRO A 73 -28.09 17.64 15.66
CA PRO A 73 -28.49 17.86 14.26
C PRO A 73 -27.30 18.08 13.31
N ASN A 74 -26.26 18.79 13.77
CA ASN A 74 -25.06 19.04 12.99
C ASN A 74 -24.21 17.78 12.80
N GLN A 75 -24.03 16.96 13.86
CA GLN A 75 -23.34 15.67 13.75
C GLN A 75 -24.08 14.71 12.83
N TYR A 76 -25.40 14.63 12.97
CA TYR A 76 -26.24 13.80 12.11
C TYR A 76 -26.11 14.21 10.64
N GLN A 77 -26.21 15.51 10.33
CA GLN A 77 -26.07 15.98 8.95
C GLN A 77 -24.68 15.69 8.36
N LYS A 78 -23.61 15.83 9.16
CA LYS A 78 -22.25 15.46 8.76
C LYS A 78 -22.13 13.96 8.49
N LEU A 79 -22.68 13.12 9.35
CA LEU A 79 -22.68 11.67 9.18
C LEU A 79 -23.47 11.26 7.93
N LYS A 80 -24.71 11.75 7.77
CA LYS A 80 -25.55 11.54 6.57
C LYS A 80 -24.79 11.89 5.29
N ASN A 81 -24.22 13.10 5.22
CA ASN A 81 -23.44 13.53 4.06
C ASN A 81 -22.23 12.63 3.79
N THR A 82 -21.58 12.14 4.85
CA THR A 82 -20.41 11.26 4.72
C THR A 82 -20.81 9.86 4.23
N ILE A 83 -21.87 9.28 4.77
CA ILE A 83 -22.45 8.00 4.29
C ILE A 83 -22.77 8.10 2.80
N LEU A 84 -23.46 9.16 2.37
CA LEU A 84 -23.84 9.35 0.97
C LEU A 84 -22.64 9.52 0.04
N LYS A 85 -21.57 10.21 0.50
CA LYS A 85 -20.31 10.29 -0.26
C LYS A 85 -19.69 8.92 -0.48
N TYR A 86 -19.65 8.07 0.55
CA TYR A 86 -19.12 6.72 0.40
C TYR A 86 -20.02 5.82 -0.43
N PHE A 87 -21.34 5.90 -0.25
CA PHE A 87 -22.29 5.13 -1.05
C PHE A 87 -22.22 5.50 -2.54
N SER A 88 -22.13 6.80 -2.85
CA SER A 88 -21.88 7.28 -4.21
C SER A 88 -20.53 6.80 -4.75
N ARG A 89 -19.46 6.87 -3.94
CA ARG A 89 -18.13 6.37 -4.34
C ARG A 89 -18.18 4.88 -4.71
N MET A 90 -18.89 4.07 -3.95
CA MET A 90 -19.03 2.63 -4.18
C MET A 90 -19.93 2.27 -5.36
N SER A 91 -20.67 3.24 -5.91
CA SER A 91 -21.68 3.01 -6.95
C SER A 91 -21.36 3.68 -8.30
N ASP A 92 -20.65 4.82 -8.29
CA ASP A 92 -20.33 5.58 -9.51
C ASP A 92 -18.83 5.60 -9.85
N ARG A 93 -17.94 5.45 -8.85
CA ARG A 93 -16.51 5.70 -9.05
C ARG A 93 -15.75 4.40 -9.32
N CYS A 94 -15.24 4.26 -10.55
CA CYS A 94 -14.43 3.12 -10.99
C CYS A 94 -12.95 3.17 -10.56
N THR A 95 -12.54 4.10 -9.68
CA THR A 95 -11.13 4.18 -9.22
C THR A 95 -10.87 3.06 -8.20
N PRO A 96 -9.93 2.13 -8.43
CA PRO A 96 -9.58 1.03 -7.51
C PRO A 96 -9.19 1.56 -6.14
N PHE A 97 -9.96 1.22 -5.10
CA PHE A 97 -9.64 1.58 -3.72
C PHE A 97 -10.36 0.67 -2.73
N GLY A 98 -9.58 -0.10 -1.95
CA GLY A 98 -10.12 -1.02 -0.95
C GLY A 98 -11.19 -1.94 -1.54
N LEU A 99 -12.33 -2.02 -0.87
CA LEU A 99 -13.49 -2.80 -1.33
C LEU A 99 -14.48 -1.99 -2.17
N PHE A 100 -14.21 -0.73 -2.54
CA PHE A 100 -15.20 0.12 -3.24
C PHE A 100 -15.35 -0.19 -4.73
N SER A 101 -14.37 -0.85 -5.33
CA SER A 101 -14.31 -1.09 -6.77
C SER A 101 -13.45 -2.31 -7.07
N GLY A 102 -13.74 -2.94 -8.21
CA GLY A 102 -13.01 -4.10 -8.70
C GLY A 102 -12.17 -3.77 -9.94
N VAL A 103 -11.20 -4.64 -10.22
CA VAL A 103 -10.42 -4.65 -11.44
C VAL A 103 -10.58 -6.01 -12.14
N GLY A 104 -10.56 -6.00 -13.46
CA GLY A 104 -10.60 -7.20 -14.27
C GLY A 104 -9.93 -6.99 -15.62
N LEU A 105 -9.86 -8.05 -16.43
CA LEU A 105 -9.35 -8.02 -17.79
C LEU A 105 -10.50 -8.20 -18.78
N GLY A 106 -10.51 -7.40 -19.83
CA GLY A 106 -11.35 -7.56 -21.01
C GLY A 106 -10.48 -7.82 -22.23
N ASN A 107 -11.07 -8.39 -23.28
CA ASN A 107 -10.39 -8.71 -24.54
C ASN A 107 -11.09 -8.00 -25.71
N PHE A 108 -10.30 -7.47 -26.65
CA PHE A 108 -10.79 -6.90 -27.90
C PHE A 108 -11.07 -8.00 -28.92
N ASN A 109 -12.20 -8.70 -28.78
CA ASN A 109 -12.62 -9.73 -29.75
C ASN A 109 -13.50 -9.12 -30.86
N GLU A 110 -13.24 -9.46 -32.13
CA GLU A 110 -14.02 -8.97 -33.28
C GLU A 110 -15.47 -9.50 -33.33
N ASN A 111 -15.74 -10.61 -32.64
CA ASN A 111 -17.04 -11.30 -32.63
C ASN A 111 -18.00 -10.87 -31.48
N ILE A 112 -17.76 -9.72 -30.84
CA ILE A 112 -18.67 -9.21 -29.81
C ILE A 112 -19.94 -8.71 -30.50
N SER A 113 -20.94 -9.58 -30.62
CA SER A 113 -22.29 -9.21 -31.04
C SER A 113 -22.81 -8.08 -30.16
N LYS A 114 -23.47 -7.08 -30.77
CA LYS A 114 -24.04 -5.87 -30.13
C LYS A 114 -25.01 -6.12 -28.95
N SER A 115 -25.27 -7.37 -28.60
CA SER A 115 -26.23 -7.81 -27.58
C SER A 115 -25.62 -8.60 -26.42
N THR A 116 -24.31 -8.88 -26.39
CA THR A 116 -23.73 -9.57 -25.23
C THR A 116 -23.57 -8.59 -24.06
N ASN A 117 -24.53 -8.63 -23.14
CA ASN A 117 -24.37 -8.10 -21.79
C ASN A 117 -23.00 -8.51 -21.28
N PHE A 118 -22.11 -7.55 -21.05
CA PHE A 118 -20.82 -7.78 -20.43
C PHE A 118 -21.08 -8.37 -19.04
N GLN A 119 -21.10 -9.70 -18.95
CA GLN A 119 -21.27 -10.41 -17.70
C GLN A 119 -19.93 -10.34 -16.99
N LEU A 120 -19.80 -9.34 -16.11
CA LEU A 120 -18.81 -9.37 -15.06
C LEU A 120 -18.94 -10.73 -14.38
N THR A 121 -17.87 -11.52 -14.41
CA THR A 121 -17.81 -12.79 -13.69
C THR A 121 -18.27 -12.55 -12.26
N THR A 122 -19.27 -13.32 -11.81
CA THR A 122 -19.84 -13.19 -10.46
C THR A 122 -18.82 -13.53 -9.36
N LYS A 123 -17.74 -14.23 -9.72
CA LYS A 123 -16.64 -14.59 -8.83
C LYS A 123 -15.67 -13.42 -8.67
N ARG A 124 -15.83 -12.67 -7.58
CA ARG A 124 -14.87 -11.65 -7.14
C ARG A 124 -13.79 -12.31 -6.29
N LEU A 125 -12.53 -12.04 -6.60
CA LEU A 125 -11.39 -12.46 -5.79
C LEU A 125 -10.91 -11.27 -4.95
N ARG A 126 -10.62 -11.54 -3.68
CA ARG A 126 -10.03 -10.56 -2.75
C ARG A 126 -8.55 -10.84 -2.61
N ASP A 127 -7.71 -9.89 -3.03
CA ASP A 127 -6.29 -9.85 -2.69
C ASP A 127 -6.11 -8.88 -1.51
N THR A 128 -5.58 -9.38 -0.38
CA THR A 128 -5.37 -8.58 0.84
C THR A 128 -3.90 -8.61 1.20
N LYS A 129 -3.31 -7.42 1.31
CA LYS A 129 -1.91 -7.24 1.69
C LYS A 129 -1.86 -6.44 2.99
N LEU A 130 -0.85 -6.73 3.78
CA LEU A 130 -0.52 -5.91 4.94
C LEU A 130 -0.11 -4.52 4.47
N ASP A 131 -0.44 -3.52 5.28
CA ASP A 131 -0.04 -2.16 5.03
C ASP A 131 1.51 -2.04 4.96
N MET A 132 1.99 -1.26 4.00
CA MET A 132 3.44 -1.13 3.76
C MET A 132 4.15 -0.42 4.91
N HIS A 133 3.49 0.53 5.59
CA HIS A 133 4.07 1.16 6.76
C HIS A 133 4.19 0.18 7.93
N PHE A 134 3.15 -0.64 8.16
CA PHE A 134 3.21 -1.74 9.12
C PHE A 134 4.34 -2.73 8.80
N LEU A 135 4.45 -3.20 7.56
CA LEU A 135 5.49 -4.16 7.15
C LEU A 135 6.91 -3.62 7.36
N VAL A 136 7.15 -2.34 7.03
CA VAL A 136 8.44 -1.70 7.26
C VAL A 136 8.74 -1.57 8.75
N ALA A 137 7.75 -1.13 9.55
CA ALA A 137 7.92 -1.01 11.00
C ALA A 137 8.19 -2.38 11.66
N LEU A 138 7.50 -3.43 11.21
CA LEU A 138 7.73 -4.80 11.65
C LEU A 138 9.14 -5.26 11.29
N SER A 139 9.58 -5.06 10.04
CA SER A 139 10.94 -5.38 9.62
C SER A 139 11.99 -4.67 10.47
N GLN A 140 11.81 -3.37 10.75
CA GLN A 140 12.72 -2.60 11.59
C GLN A 140 12.73 -3.09 13.04
N ASN A 141 11.59 -3.58 13.54
CA ASN A 141 11.51 -4.17 14.88
C ASN A 141 12.27 -5.51 14.94
N LEU A 142 12.10 -6.38 13.94
CA LEU A 142 12.77 -7.68 13.87
C LEU A 142 14.30 -7.56 13.78
N VAL A 143 14.81 -6.54 13.07
CA VAL A 143 16.26 -6.27 12.95
C VAL A 143 16.89 -5.91 14.31
N LYS A 144 16.12 -5.47 15.31
CA LYS A 144 16.64 -5.16 16.66
C LYS A 144 16.95 -6.42 17.47
N THR A 145 16.39 -7.58 17.09
CA THR A 145 16.67 -8.85 17.74
C THR A 145 17.97 -9.43 17.19
N SER A 146 19.00 -9.51 18.02
CA SER A 146 20.36 -9.94 17.64
C SER A 146 20.37 -11.30 16.93
N GLU A 147 19.60 -12.27 17.41
CA GLU A 147 19.50 -13.62 16.85
C GLU A 147 18.99 -13.59 15.41
N ILE A 148 18.04 -12.70 15.12
CA ILE A 148 17.49 -12.50 13.77
C ILE A 148 18.50 -11.71 12.93
N ARG A 149 18.96 -10.56 13.44
CA ARG A 149 19.88 -9.65 12.73
C ARG A 149 21.11 -10.37 12.20
N ASN A 150 21.71 -11.25 13.00
CA ASN A 150 22.91 -12.00 12.61
C ASN A 150 22.68 -13.01 11.47
N GLN A 151 21.43 -13.39 11.18
CA GLN A 151 21.05 -14.30 10.11
C GLN A 151 20.54 -13.59 8.84
N LEU A 152 20.32 -12.27 8.92
CA LEU A 152 19.84 -11.48 7.79
C LEU A 152 20.95 -11.24 6.77
N LEU A 153 20.56 -11.11 5.51
CA LEU A 153 21.45 -10.71 4.43
C LEU A 153 21.38 -9.19 4.24
N PHE A 154 22.53 -8.54 4.40
CA PHE A 154 22.72 -7.12 4.18
C PHE A 154 23.35 -6.88 2.81
N SER A 155 22.90 -5.81 2.15
CA SER A 155 23.44 -5.36 0.87
C SER A 155 23.59 -3.84 0.88
N PRO A 156 24.48 -3.26 0.06
CA PRO A 156 24.71 -1.83 0.02
C PRO A 156 23.43 -1.04 -0.27
N ASN A 157 23.27 0.09 0.41
CA ASN A 157 22.23 1.05 0.06
C ASN A 157 22.43 1.50 -1.40
N ASN A 158 21.41 1.29 -2.24
CA ASN A 158 21.49 1.54 -3.68
C ASN A 158 21.58 3.02 -4.06
N SER A 159 21.46 3.93 -3.10
CA SER A 159 21.69 5.37 -3.28
C SER A 159 23.14 5.79 -3.05
N ILE A 160 24.04 4.87 -2.68
CA ILE A 160 25.46 5.17 -2.46
C ILE A 160 26.13 5.64 -3.77
N TYR A 161 26.83 6.77 -3.71
CA TYR A 161 27.74 7.23 -4.75
C TYR A 161 28.98 7.90 -4.15
N LYS A 162 30.09 7.91 -4.89
CA LYS A 162 31.36 8.47 -4.43
C LYS A 162 31.52 9.95 -4.81
N VAL A 163 32.00 10.75 -3.88
CA VAL A 163 32.38 12.16 -4.08
C VAL A 163 33.73 12.40 -3.40
N GLY A 164 34.79 12.54 -4.19
CA GLY A 164 36.15 12.70 -3.66
C GLY A 164 36.56 11.52 -2.78
N ASN A 165 36.90 11.81 -1.52
CA ASN A 165 37.29 10.84 -0.49
C ASN A 165 36.13 10.40 0.41
N LYS A 166 34.87 10.59 -0.02
CA LYS A 166 33.68 10.23 0.75
C LYS A 166 32.68 9.47 -0.12
N ILE A 167 31.81 8.70 0.53
CA ILE A 167 30.54 8.27 -0.04
C ILE A 167 29.43 9.21 0.40
N ARG A 168 28.39 9.30 -0.41
CA ARG A 168 27.11 9.92 -0.06
C ARG A 168 25.99 8.94 -0.33
N TYR A 169 24.97 8.96 0.51
CA TYR A 169 23.80 8.09 0.40
C TYR A 169 22.58 8.78 0.98
N VAL A 170 21.40 8.29 0.61
CA VAL A 170 20.12 8.74 1.16
C VAL A 170 19.74 7.79 2.27
N GLU A 171 19.58 8.33 3.47
CA GLU A 171 18.92 7.66 4.59
C GLU A 171 17.55 8.29 4.84
N TYR A 172 16.72 7.56 5.58
CA TYR A 172 15.42 8.08 5.96
C TYR A 172 15.04 7.67 7.37
N GLU A 173 14.34 8.58 8.04
CA GLU A 173 13.74 8.35 9.35
C GLU A 173 12.23 8.56 9.28
N TYR A 174 11.50 7.86 10.14
CA TYR A 174 10.06 8.05 10.29
C TYR A 174 9.76 8.95 11.48
N ASN A 175 9.33 10.18 11.19
CA ASN A 175 8.84 11.11 12.20
C ASN A 175 7.34 11.30 12.01
N SER A 176 6.55 10.87 12.99
CA SER A 176 5.08 11.00 12.99
C SER A 176 4.41 10.47 11.70
N GLY A 177 4.88 9.33 11.19
CA GLY A 177 4.34 8.70 9.98
C GLY A 177 4.81 9.30 8.64
N LYS A 178 5.67 10.33 8.67
CA LYS A 178 6.31 10.88 7.46
C LYS A 178 7.76 10.40 7.36
N ARG A 179 8.19 10.04 6.15
CA ARG A 179 9.60 9.77 5.84
C ARG A 179 10.32 11.10 5.60
N ASN A 180 11.30 11.39 6.44
CA ASN A 180 12.24 12.48 6.21
C ASN A 180 13.50 11.88 5.59
N TYR A 181 13.94 12.46 4.48
CA TYR A 181 15.11 11.99 3.75
C TYR A 181 16.28 12.93 4.00
N THR A 182 17.43 12.36 4.32
CA THR A 182 18.67 13.11 4.53
C THR A 182 19.75 12.51 3.63
N ILE A 183 20.56 13.39 3.02
CA ILE A 183 21.78 12.96 2.33
C ILE A 183 22.89 12.93 3.38
N SER A 184 23.36 11.73 3.68
CA SER A 184 24.42 11.49 4.64
C SER A 184 25.72 11.15 3.92
N SER A 185 26.84 11.30 4.62
CA SER A 185 28.17 11.07 4.05
C SER A 185 29.08 10.38 5.03
N ALA A 186 29.85 9.41 4.55
CA ALA A 186 30.88 8.72 5.32
C ALA A 186 32.23 8.78 4.59
N PRO A 187 33.36 8.76 5.32
CA PRO A 187 34.68 8.60 4.71
C PRO A 187 34.74 7.36 3.84
N PHE A 188 35.40 7.45 2.70
CA PHE A 188 35.61 6.32 1.80
C PHE A 188 36.98 5.70 2.05
N SER A 189 37.00 4.46 2.52
CA SER A 189 38.21 3.67 2.77
C SER A 189 38.26 2.41 1.90
N ASN A 190 39.41 1.73 1.88
CA ASN A 190 39.57 0.48 1.13
C ASN A 190 38.71 -0.64 1.72
N GLU A 191 38.62 -0.70 3.05
CA GLU A 191 37.82 -1.65 3.82
C GLU A 191 36.34 -1.47 3.47
N LEU A 192 35.86 -0.22 3.46
CA LEU A 192 34.48 0.09 3.08
C LEU A 192 34.20 -0.32 1.63
N GLN A 193 35.12 -0.06 0.69
CA GLN A 193 34.96 -0.50 -0.70
C GLN A 193 34.85 -2.03 -0.80
N GLN A 194 35.69 -2.77 -0.08
CA GLN A 194 35.64 -4.23 -0.04
C GLN A 194 34.30 -4.75 0.50
N ILE A 195 33.79 -4.15 1.59
CA ILE A 195 32.47 -4.48 2.15
C ILE A 195 31.36 -4.24 1.13
N LEU A 196 31.37 -3.05 0.50
CA LEU A 196 30.35 -2.67 -0.47
C LEU A 196 30.34 -3.62 -1.68
N ASP A 197 31.51 -4.03 -2.18
CA ASP A 197 31.58 -4.97 -3.30
C ASP A 197 31.19 -6.39 -2.90
N PHE A 198 31.66 -6.88 -1.75
CA PHE A 198 31.40 -8.23 -1.26
C PHE A 198 29.92 -8.47 -0.93
N SER A 199 29.24 -7.45 -0.41
CA SER A 199 27.84 -7.53 0.03
C SER A 199 26.80 -7.28 -1.08
N LYS A 200 27.20 -7.05 -2.34
CA LYS A 200 26.27 -6.81 -3.47
C LYS A 200 25.19 -7.88 -3.66
N GLN A 201 25.49 -9.14 -3.33
CA GLN A 201 24.56 -10.27 -3.46
C GLN A 201 23.84 -10.62 -2.14
N GLY A 202 23.98 -9.78 -1.10
CA GLY A 202 23.51 -10.09 0.24
C GLY A 202 24.49 -10.96 1.01
N LYS A 203 24.91 -10.50 2.19
CA LYS A 203 25.82 -11.22 3.09
C LYS A 203 25.41 -11.06 4.54
N THR A 204 25.68 -12.06 5.38
CA THR A 204 25.44 -11.92 6.82
C THR A 204 26.47 -10.99 7.45
N ILE A 205 26.17 -10.44 8.63
CA ILE A 205 27.14 -9.66 9.41
C ILE A 205 28.41 -10.49 9.66
N GLY A 206 28.26 -11.78 9.92
CA GLY A 206 29.40 -12.70 10.11
C GLY A 206 30.27 -12.82 8.86
N ASP A 207 29.65 -12.98 7.69
CA ASP A 207 30.37 -13.06 6.41
C ASP A 207 31.11 -11.75 6.12
N ILE A 208 30.46 -10.61 6.32
CA ILE A 208 31.05 -9.29 6.06
C ILE A 208 32.20 -9.02 7.04
N ALA A 209 32.03 -9.31 8.33
CA ALA A 209 33.10 -9.13 9.31
C ALA A 209 34.31 -10.01 8.97
N SER A 210 34.09 -11.22 8.44
CA SER A 210 35.18 -12.18 8.15
C SER A 210 36.21 -11.68 7.13
N ILE A 211 35.81 -10.83 6.18
CA ILE A 211 36.73 -10.30 5.16
C ILE A 211 37.63 -9.17 5.70
N LEU A 212 37.32 -8.63 6.88
CA LEU A 212 38.10 -7.58 7.53
C LEU A 212 39.11 -8.12 8.55
N VAL A 213 38.91 -9.36 9.01
CA VAL A 213 39.78 -9.97 10.04
C VAL A 213 41.17 -10.24 9.46
N ASN A 214 42.20 -9.76 10.15
CA ASN A 214 43.61 -10.00 9.82
C ASN A 214 44.46 -9.96 11.11
N ASP A 215 45.79 -9.96 10.99
CA ASP A 215 46.70 -9.95 12.15
C ASP A 215 46.58 -8.69 13.03
N GLU A 216 46.01 -7.60 12.49
CA GLU A 216 45.81 -6.32 13.18
C GLU A 216 44.35 -6.09 13.63
N ILE A 217 43.37 -6.75 13.00
CA ILE A 217 41.93 -6.53 13.24
C ILE A 217 41.29 -7.77 13.86
N ALA A 218 40.86 -7.64 15.12
CA ALA A 218 40.17 -8.72 15.81
C ALA A 218 38.75 -8.93 15.27
N LYS A 219 38.24 -10.15 15.37
CA LYS A 219 36.87 -10.51 14.92
C LYS A 219 35.77 -9.66 15.57
N ASN A 220 35.93 -9.31 16.85
CA ASN A 220 34.94 -8.48 17.55
C ASN A 220 34.94 -7.05 17.02
N GLU A 221 36.11 -6.46 16.79
CA GLU A 221 36.26 -5.12 16.21
C GLU A 221 35.68 -5.05 14.79
N ALA A 222 35.97 -6.05 13.96
CA ALA A 222 35.39 -6.16 12.62
C ALA A 222 33.86 -6.25 12.67
N LYS A 223 33.31 -6.98 13.64
CA LYS A 223 31.87 -7.13 13.81
C LYS A 223 31.22 -5.83 14.27
N GLU A 224 31.80 -5.15 15.26
CA GLU A 224 31.34 -3.84 15.74
C GLU A 224 31.32 -2.82 14.61
N PHE A 225 32.39 -2.74 13.81
CA PHE A 225 32.45 -1.86 12.64
C PHE A 225 31.31 -2.14 11.64
N VAL A 226 31.04 -3.41 11.32
CA VAL A 226 29.95 -3.79 10.41
C VAL A 226 28.57 -3.48 11.01
N GLU A 227 28.41 -3.54 12.33
CA GLU A 227 27.16 -3.22 13.01
C GLU A 227 26.86 -1.72 13.06
N GLU A 228 27.88 -0.86 12.92
CA GLU A 228 27.77 0.61 12.82
C GLU A 228 27.38 1.10 11.41
N LEU A 229 27.53 0.27 10.37
CA LEU A 229 27.14 0.56 8.98
C LEU A 229 25.63 0.44 8.75
#